data_AF-A0A0R0FVN0-F1
#
_entry.id   AF-A0A0R0FVN0-F1
#
_cell.length_a   1.000
_cell.length_b   1.000
_cell.length_c   1.000
_cell.angle_alpha   90.00
_cell.angle_beta   90.00
_cell.angle_gamma   90.00
#
_symmetry.space_group_name_H-M   'P 1'
#
loop_
_entity.id
_entity.type
_entity.pdbx_description
1 polymer ?
#
loop_
_entity_poly.entity_id
_entity_poly.type
_entity_poly.pdbx_seq_one_letter_code
_entity_poly.pdbx_strand_id
1 'polypeptide(L)' 'EEEINGGACGRCSTPNRRIPPALAPPPPPKKKPFSFGRKRDPPMNGYFHPPDLDQLFSLITPSPTTTATYN' A
#
# COMPACT_ATOMS: atom_id res chain seq x y z
N GLU A 1 -14.86 71.04 32.13
CA GLU A 1 -15.82 70.59 31.11
C GLU A 1 -15.20 69.44 30.35
N GLU A 2 -15.87 68.29 30.41
CA GLU A 2 -15.43 67.02 29.84
C GLU A 2 -15.93 66.98 28.40
N GLU A 3 -15.01 67.13 27.43
CA GLU A 3 -15.34 66.98 26.01
C GLU A 3 -15.06 65.54 25.56
N ILE A 4 -16.17 64.86 25.25
CA ILE A 4 -16.29 63.52 24.70
C ILE A 4 -15.82 63.54 23.24
N ASN A 5 -15.08 62.50 22.81
CA ASN A 5 -15.36 61.68 21.61
C ASN A 5 -14.09 61.28 20.85
N GLY A 6 -14.03 60.00 20.50
CA GLY A 6 -13.24 59.57 19.35
C GLY A 6 -12.37 58.34 19.58
N GLY A 7 -12.95 57.23 20.02
CA GLY A 7 -13.08 56.01 19.21
C GLY A 7 -11.89 55.41 18.46
N ALA A 8 -10.65 55.86 18.65
CA ALA A 8 -9.49 55.19 18.12
C ALA A 8 -9.12 54.10 19.11
N CYS A 9 -9.66 52.89 18.92
CA CYS A 9 -9.24 51.69 19.63
C CYS A 9 -7.71 51.62 19.52
N GLY A 10 -7.02 52.02 20.59
CA GLY A 10 -5.62 52.41 20.56
C GLY A 10 -4.79 51.31 19.94
N ARG A 11 -4.41 51.50 18.68
CA ARG A 11 -3.56 50.61 17.87
C ARG A 11 -3.69 49.13 18.25
N CYS A 12 -4.86 48.53 18.04
CA CYS A 12 -4.92 47.07 17.91
C CYS A 12 -4.13 46.71 16.64
N SER A 13 -2.86 46.35 16.81
CA SER A 13 -2.01 45.88 15.73
C SER A 13 -1.71 44.41 15.98
N THR A 14 -1.98 43.57 14.99
CA THR A 14 -1.55 42.17 15.01
C THR A 14 -0.04 42.14 15.21
N PRO A 15 0.48 41.47 16.26
CA PRO A 15 1.92 41.35 16.44
C PRO A 15 2.49 40.55 15.27
N ASN A 16 3.37 41.18 14.49
CA ASN A 16 4.10 40.52 13.40
C ASN A 16 5.20 39.63 14.00
N ARG A 17 4.81 38.42 14.42
CA ARG A 17 5.76 37.39 14.85
C ARG A 17 6.02 36.47 13.66
N ARG A 18 7.19 36.63 13.03
CA ARG A 18 7.66 35.69 12.00
C ARG A 18 8.01 34.38 12.68
N ILE A 19 7.34 33.28 12.32
CA ILE A 19 7.81 31.94 12.63
C ILE A 19 9.04 31.72 11.75
N PRO A 20 10.20 31.33 12.31
CA PRO A 20 11.36 30.98 11.50
C PRO A 20 10.97 29.96 10.42
N PRO A 21 11.54 30.05 9.21
CA PRO A 21 11.28 29.05 8.19
C PRO A 21 11.65 27.67 8.75
N ALA A 22 10.77 26.70 8.55
CA ALA A 22 11.05 25.33 8.95
C ALA A 22 12.34 24.87 8.26
N LEU A 23 13.27 24.29 9.03
CA LEU A 23 14.37 23.54 8.46
C LEU A 23 13.78 22.40 7.62
N ALA A 24 14.43 22.08 6.50
CA ALA A 24 14.02 20.92 5.70
C ALA A 24 13.92 19.69 6.63
N PRO A 25 12.80 18.95 6.59
CA PRO A 25 12.67 17.75 7.41
C PRO A 25 13.79 16.77 7.05
N PRO A 26 14.17 15.87 7.97
CA PRO A 26 15.12 14.82 7.64
C PRO A 26 14.63 14.02 6.43
N PRO A 27 15.55 13.43 5.64
CA PRO A 27 15.18 12.63 4.48
C PRO A 27 14.27 11.46 4.91
N PRO A 28 13.37 11.01 4.02
CA PRO A 28 12.48 9.89 4.31
C PRO A 28 13.26 8.60 4.59
N PRO A 29 12.73 7.70 5.45
CA PRO A 29 13.34 6.38 5.66
C PRO A 29 13.48 5.61 4.35
N LYS A 30 14.64 5.00 4.14
CA LYS A 30 14.87 4.12 2.97
C LYS A 30 14.01 2.86 3.12
N LYS A 31 13.30 2.47 2.06
CA LYS A 31 12.65 1.16 2.00
C LYS A 31 13.74 0.08 2.11
N LYS A 32 13.51 -0.91 2.98
CA LYS A 32 14.33 -2.13 2.96
C LYS A 32 14.11 -2.81 1.62
N PRO A 33 15.15 -3.41 1.00
CA PRO A 33 14.93 -4.22 -0.18
C PRO A 33 13.90 -5.29 0.16
N PHE A 34 12.95 -5.52 -0.76
CA PHE A 34 12.07 -6.67 -0.67
C PHE A 34 12.94 -7.90 -0.85
N SER A 35 13.36 -8.52 0.25
CA SER A 35 13.93 -9.85 0.19
C SER A 35 12.80 -10.78 -0.19
N PHE A 36 12.83 -11.30 -1.42
CA PHE A 36 12.21 -12.61 -1.65
C PHE A 36 12.78 -13.50 -0.55
N GLY A 37 11.93 -13.96 0.36
CA GLY A 37 12.34 -14.96 1.33
C GLY A 37 12.95 -16.16 0.60
N ARG A 38 13.51 -17.12 1.36
CA ARG A 38 13.88 -18.42 0.78
C ARG A 38 12.73 -18.89 -0.11
N LYS A 39 13.02 -19.26 -1.37
CA LYS A 39 12.03 -19.94 -2.22
C LYS A 39 11.48 -21.06 -1.35
N ARG A 40 10.20 -20.95 -0.98
CA ARG A 40 9.57 -22.00 -0.20
C ARG A 40 9.46 -23.19 -1.13
N ASP A 41 10.00 -24.31 -0.70
CA ASP A 41 9.73 -25.57 -1.36
C ASP A 41 8.21 -25.77 -1.40
N PRO A 42 7.69 -26.45 -2.45
CA PRO A 42 6.28 -26.82 -2.49
C PRO A 42 5.92 -27.62 -1.21
N PRO A 43 4.65 -27.59 -0.78
CA PRO A 43 4.22 -28.37 0.38
C PRO A 43 4.64 -29.83 0.25
N MET A 44 5.19 -30.39 1.32
CA MET A 44 5.82 -31.73 1.30
C MET A 44 4.86 -32.87 0.93
N ASN A 45 3.56 -32.65 1.12
CA ASN A 45 2.50 -33.62 0.86
C ASN A 45 1.73 -33.33 -0.44
N GLY A 46 2.28 -32.49 -1.30
CA GLY A 46 1.58 -32.02 -2.50
C GLY A 46 0.41 -31.09 -2.16
N TYR A 47 -0.47 -30.88 -3.14
CA TYR A 47 -1.69 -30.12 -2.95
C TYR A 47 -2.81 -31.03 -2.44
N PHE A 48 -3.87 -30.43 -1.90
CA PHE A 48 -5.06 -31.16 -1.53
C PHE A 48 -5.64 -31.88 -2.76
N HIS A 49 -5.67 -33.22 -2.71
CA HIS A 49 -6.32 -34.09 -3.71
C HIS A 49 -7.61 -34.65 -3.11
N PRO A 50 -8.75 -33.96 -3.24
CA PRO A 50 -10.03 -34.52 -2.82
C PRO A 50 -10.42 -35.69 -3.73
N PRO A 51 -11.03 -36.76 -3.19
CA PRO A 51 -11.38 -37.97 -3.95
C PRO A 51 -12.38 -37.72 -5.09
N ASP A 52 -13.11 -36.60 -5.04
CA ASP A 52 -14.21 -36.34 -5.96
C ASP A 52 -13.83 -35.37 -7.10
N LEU A 53 -12.72 -34.63 -7.01
CA LEU A 53 -12.37 -33.67 -8.08
C LEU A 53 -11.88 -34.35 -9.36
N ASP A 54 -11.14 -35.45 -9.25
CA ASP A 54 -10.66 -36.19 -10.44
C ASP A 54 -11.83 -36.68 -11.30
N GLN A 55 -12.97 -36.99 -10.67
CA GLN A 55 -14.21 -37.34 -11.37
C GLN A 55 -14.76 -36.13 -12.14
N LEU A 56 -14.77 -34.94 -11.53
CA LEU A 56 -15.20 -33.71 -12.22
C LEU A 56 -14.30 -33.37 -13.41
N PHE A 57 -12.97 -33.48 -13.26
CA PHE A 57 -12.05 -33.23 -14.36
C PHE A 57 -12.19 -34.25 -15.48
N SER A 58 -12.48 -35.51 -15.16
CA SER A 58 -12.76 -36.55 -16.17
C SER A 58 -14.02 -36.26 -16.98
N LEU A 59 -15.03 -35.61 -16.37
CA LEU A 59 -16.23 -35.18 -17.07
C LEU A 59 -16.01 -33.94 -17.94
N ILE A 60 -15.13 -33.02 -17.50
CA ILE A 60 -14.90 -31.73 -18.15
C ILE A 60 -13.83 -31.80 -19.25
N THR A 61 -12.89 -32.75 -19.16
CA THR A 61 -11.84 -32.90 -20.17
C THR A 61 -12.36 -33.82 -21.27
N PRO A 62 -12.87 -33.32 -22.43
CA PRO A 62 -12.99 -34.18 -23.59
C PRO A 62 -11.58 -34.70 -23.85
N SER A 63 -11.39 -36.02 -23.88
CA SER A 63 -10.07 -36.57 -24.12
C SER A 63 -9.52 -35.95 -25.39
N PRO A 64 -8.44 -35.13 -25.34
CA PRO A 64 -7.66 -35.01 -26.54
C PRO A 64 -7.12 -36.42 -26.73
N THR A 65 -7.63 -37.10 -27.75
CA THR A 65 -6.92 -38.22 -28.34
C THR A 65 -5.57 -37.64 -28.78
N THR A 66 -4.61 -37.68 -27.86
CA THR A 66 -3.24 -37.28 -28.08
C THR A 66 -2.63 -38.37 -28.94
N THR A 67 -2.84 -38.27 -30.24
CA THR A 67 -1.88 -38.76 -31.22
C THR A 67 -0.79 -37.70 -31.31
N ALA A 68 0.04 -37.57 -30.27
CA ALA A 68 1.30 -36.84 -30.37
C ALA A 68 2.38 -37.84 -30.74
N THR A 69 2.50 -38.10 -32.04
CA THR A 69 3.73 -38.64 -32.63
C THR A 69 4.80 -37.54 -32.53
N TYR A 70 5.74 -37.67 -31.60
CA TYR A 70 6.99 -36.92 -31.65
C TYR A 70 8.02 -37.79 -32.37
N ASN A 71 8.34 -37.40 -33.61
CA ASN A 71 9.52 -37.86 -34.33
C ASN A 71 10.72 -37.03 -33.89
#